data_AF-A0AAW8QLF6-F1
#
_entry.id   AF-A0AAW8QLF6-F1
#
_cell.length_a   1.000
_cell.length_b   1.000
_cell.length_c   1.000
_cell.angle_alpha   90.00
_cell.angle_beta   90.00
_cell.angle_gamma   90.00
#
_symmetry.space_group_name_H-M   'P 1'
#
loop_
_entity.id
_entity.type
_entity.pdbx_description
1 polymer ?
#
loop_
_entity_poly.entity_id
_entity_poly.type
_entity_poly.pdbx_seq_one_letter_code
_entity_poly.pdbx_strand_id
1 'polypeptide(L)'
;MRLFTLLRATILALGSMYFIPAYAASTLIPLTDAELSNASGQALMSMSYIAPTDSVSNSNYNGNIGFYRLALDAQMEINTNIRKLQLGCGGVNGAGACDIDIDYLSLSGGTVDSTSAERAASSAVITNPFLEFAIKNPDSASTREIQGFRLSAQSLSGLLTFGLENGDKESGINSLSGYLVTKPTTGTVTTNPYYGITQDGTNTAITGQATVLGQGATLPFSSTAYNLNLGAGTGTLSMAQQVITGKRITMANLNATAKVNGLSITGTLDATASLLGAPLPISGNVTGTVNNLDVNVAINQSLGYFHAAQLDGSAGYLSVQGANILWPEAASVAQTGWWLELTNPIDIGQITPTGNVDVALSTITDALGQVSSYLNTPGNAVDCGFLGLNCVALGNLPVGTVDLTGKTPASMTLTNIVLQKQSFSSNCYGSLKFC
;
A
#
# COMPACT_ATOMS: atom_id res chain seq x y z
N MET A 1 -69.17 -79.31 38.16
CA MET A 1 -70.09 -78.85 39.22
C MET A 1 -69.96 -77.33 39.32
N ARG A 2 -71.02 -76.59 38.92
CA ARG A 2 -71.30 -75.16 39.16
C ARG A 2 -70.31 -74.16 38.52
N LEU A 3 -70.62 -73.39 37.48
CA LEU A 3 -71.84 -72.66 37.11
C LEU A 3 -72.33 -71.79 38.27
N PHE A 4 -71.90 -70.53 38.31
CA PHE A 4 -72.68 -69.42 38.85
C PHE A 4 -72.24 -68.11 38.17
N THR A 5 -73.21 -67.53 37.44
CA THR A 5 -73.51 -66.09 37.25
C THR A 5 -72.46 -65.25 36.54
N LEU A 6 -72.55 -64.85 35.25
CA LEU A 6 -73.68 -64.29 34.50
C LEU A 6 -74.62 -63.40 35.32
N LEU A 7 -74.76 -62.17 34.85
CA LEU A 7 -75.86 -61.24 35.10
C LEU A 7 -75.65 -60.13 36.15
N ARG A 8 -74.78 -59.16 35.82
CA ARG A 8 -75.12 -57.72 35.80
C ARG A 8 -74.26 -57.08 34.69
N ALA A 9 -74.71 -57.08 33.45
CA ALA A 9 -75.56 -56.02 32.93
C ALA A 9 -74.97 -54.63 33.26
N THR A 10 -74.33 -54.04 32.25
CA THR A 10 -74.59 -52.66 31.83
C THR A 10 -74.47 -51.59 32.91
N ILE A 11 -73.28 -51.02 33.08
CA ILE A 11 -72.99 -49.60 33.38
C ILE A 11 -71.45 -49.50 33.42
N LEU A 12 -70.86 -49.13 32.29
CA LEU A 12 -69.63 -48.32 32.12
C LEU A 12 -69.13 -48.40 30.65
N ALA A 13 -70.07 -48.39 29.70
CA ALA A 13 -69.79 -47.76 28.42
C ALA A 13 -69.93 -46.24 28.66
N LEU A 14 -69.03 -45.46 28.06
CA LEU A 14 -68.87 -44.00 28.14
C LEU A 14 -68.06 -43.48 29.34
N GLY A 15 -66.74 -43.36 29.16
CA GLY A 15 -65.95 -42.46 30.01
C GLY A 15 -64.47 -42.77 30.19
N SER A 16 -63.71 -43.11 29.14
CA SER A 16 -62.25 -42.96 29.21
C SER A 16 -61.70 -42.56 27.85
N MET A 17 -61.38 -41.27 27.77
CA MET A 17 -60.72 -40.61 26.66
C MET A 17 -59.45 -41.33 26.20
N TYR A 18 -59.28 -41.32 24.88
CA TYR A 18 -58.05 -41.51 24.12
C TYR A 18 -56.74 -41.30 24.90
N PHE A 19 -56.00 -42.38 25.11
CA PHE A 19 -54.54 -42.34 25.23
C PHE A 19 -53.97 -43.12 24.05
N ILE A 20 -53.53 -42.39 23.02
CA ILE A 20 -52.68 -42.91 21.95
C ILE A 20 -51.25 -42.91 22.53
N PRO A 21 -50.54 -44.05 22.63
CA PRO A 21 -49.11 -44.00 22.80
C PRO A 21 -48.52 -43.54 21.47
N ALA A 22 -48.17 -42.26 21.39
CA ALA A 22 -47.32 -41.76 20.31
C ALA A 22 -45.91 -42.33 20.54
N TYR A 23 -45.62 -43.46 19.91
CA TYR A 23 -44.24 -43.89 19.70
C TYR A 23 -43.58 -42.88 18.77
N ALA A 24 -42.79 -41.97 19.33
CA ALA A 24 -41.78 -41.26 18.56
C ALA A 24 -40.70 -42.28 18.18
N ALA A 25 -40.90 -42.99 17.06
CA ALA A 25 -39.82 -43.70 16.40
C ALA A 25 -38.83 -42.64 15.90
N SER A 26 -37.77 -42.41 16.66
CA SER A 26 -36.58 -41.73 16.18
C SER A 26 -35.95 -42.60 15.09
N THR A 27 -36.40 -42.45 13.85
CA THR A 27 -35.76 -43.02 12.66
C THR A 27 -34.49 -42.23 12.37
N LEU A 28 -33.49 -42.37 13.24
CA LEU A 28 -32.12 -42.04 12.90
C LEU A 28 -31.61 -43.22 12.06
N ILE A 29 -31.40 -42.97 10.77
CA ILE A 29 -30.83 -43.96 9.85
C ILE A 29 -29.31 -43.93 10.06
N PRO A 30 -28.68 -45.04 10.49
CA PRO A 30 -27.23 -45.10 10.55
C PRO A 30 -26.70 -45.09 9.11
N LEU A 31 -25.87 -44.10 8.80
CA LEU A 31 -25.15 -44.02 7.53
C LEU A 31 -23.76 -44.64 7.72
N THR A 32 -23.34 -45.43 6.75
CA THR A 32 -21.96 -45.93 6.65
C THR A 32 -20.99 -44.78 6.35
N ASP A 33 -19.70 -44.92 6.61
CA ASP A 33 -18.70 -43.87 6.30
C ASP A 33 -18.71 -43.46 4.81
N ALA A 34 -19.05 -44.38 3.91
CA ALA A 34 -19.23 -44.09 2.49
C ALA A 34 -20.48 -43.24 2.22
N GLU A 35 -21.61 -43.54 2.87
CA GLU A 35 -22.84 -42.74 2.76
C GLU A 35 -22.73 -41.41 3.50
N LEU A 36 -22.02 -41.38 4.62
CA LEU A 36 -21.66 -40.17 5.37
C LEU A 36 -20.75 -39.28 4.53
N SER A 37 -19.74 -39.84 3.84
CA SER A 37 -18.90 -39.10 2.89
C SER A 37 -19.71 -38.59 1.69
N ASN A 38 -20.67 -39.37 1.19
CA ASN A 38 -21.49 -39.00 0.04
C ASN A 38 -22.56 -37.93 0.39
N ALA A 39 -23.06 -37.92 1.63
CA ALA A 39 -23.96 -36.91 2.15
C ALA A 39 -23.23 -35.66 2.68
N SER A 40 -22.04 -35.82 3.28
CA SER A 40 -21.19 -34.74 3.79
C SER A 40 -20.44 -34.00 2.68
N GLY A 41 -20.19 -34.63 1.54
CA GLY A 41 -19.60 -34.01 0.35
C GLY A 41 -20.55 -33.07 -0.41
N GLN A 42 -21.78 -32.87 0.09
CA GLN A 42 -22.79 -31.95 -0.47
C GLN A 42 -23.21 -30.88 0.55
N ALA A 43 -22.52 -30.76 1.68
CA ALA A 43 -22.88 -29.80 2.71
C ALA A 43 -22.50 -28.38 2.26
N LEU A 44 -23.51 -27.60 1.87
CA LEU A 44 -23.37 -26.18 1.53
C LEU A 44 -22.65 -25.39 2.62
N MET A 45 -22.81 -25.77 3.89
CA MET A 45 -22.10 -25.18 5.02
C MET A 45 -21.20 -26.22 5.68
N SER A 46 -19.94 -25.86 5.93
CA SER A 46 -18.97 -26.67 6.66
C SER A 46 -18.49 -25.95 7.92
N MET A 47 -18.29 -26.71 8.99
CA MET A 47 -17.71 -26.22 10.24
C MET A 47 -16.35 -26.84 10.45
N SER A 48 -15.35 -26.02 10.78
CA SER A 48 -14.02 -26.47 11.17
C SER A 48 -13.52 -25.76 12.41
N TYR A 49 -12.60 -26.40 13.12
CA TYR A 49 -12.02 -25.89 14.35
C TYR A 49 -10.50 -26.01 14.29
N ILE A 50 -9.82 -24.91 14.58
CA ILE A 50 -8.36 -24.83 14.73
C ILE A 50 -8.08 -24.71 16.22
N ALA A 51 -7.46 -25.74 16.79
CA ALA A 51 -7.12 -25.78 18.21
C ALA A 51 -6.00 -24.76 18.55
N PRO A 52 -5.94 -24.24 19.79
CA PRO A 52 -4.87 -23.33 20.22
C PRO A 52 -3.46 -23.90 20.10
N THR A 53 -3.32 -25.23 20.04
CA THR A 53 -2.03 -25.90 19.88
C THR A 53 -1.67 -26.16 18.43
N ASP A 54 -2.57 -25.87 17.48
CA ASP A 54 -2.30 -26.05 16.05
C ASP A 54 -1.26 -25.04 15.57
N SER A 55 -0.38 -25.47 14.67
CA SER A 55 0.59 -24.59 13.99
C SER A 55 -0.05 -23.36 13.33
N VAL A 56 -1.23 -23.49 12.72
CA VAL A 56 -1.90 -22.38 12.02
C VAL A 56 -2.64 -21.43 12.97
N SER A 57 -2.75 -21.79 14.26
CA SER A 57 -3.33 -20.93 15.29
C SER A 57 -2.42 -19.79 15.73
N ASN A 58 -1.16 -19.78 15.29
CA ASN A 58 -0.14 -18.82 15.71
C ASN A 58 -0.01 -18.71 17.25
N SER A 59 -0.02 -19.86 17.94
CA SER A 59 -0.08 -19.96 19.40
C SER A 59 1.01 -19.18 20.15
N ASN A 60 2.20 -19.01 19.57
CA ASN A 60 3.26 -18.16 20.12
C ASN A 60 2.84 -16.70 20.26
N TYR A 61 1.98 -16.21 19.36
CA TYR A 61 1.43 -14.86 19.38
C TYR A 61 0.08 -14.81 20.09
N ASN A 62 -0.85 -15.69 19.70
CA ASN A 62 -2.24 -15.66 20.15
C ASN A 62 -2.46 -16.26 21.54
N GLY A 63 -1.50 -17.05 22.06
CA GLY A 63 -1.67 -17.80 23.29
C GLY A 63 -2.77 -18.85 23.17
N ASN A 64 -3.65 -18.93 24.17
CA ASN A 64 -4.71 -19.95 24.25
C ASN A 64 -5.98 -19.53 23.49
N ILE A 65 -5.88 -19.23 22.20
CA ILE A 65 -7.01 -18.88 21.33
C ILE A 65 -7.23 -20.00 20.30
N GLY A 66 -8.45 -20.51 20.21
CA GLY A 66 -8.89 -21.41 19.15
C GLY A 66 -9.81 -20.71 18.17
N PHE A 67 -9.88 -21.21 16.93
CA PHE A 67 -10.67 -20.59 15.85
C PHE A 67 -11.77 -21.52 15.37
N TYR A 68 -13.00 -21.02 15.32
CA TYR A 68 -14.16 -21.75 14.81
C TYR A 68 -14.60 -21.13 13.50
N ARG A 69 -14.50 -21.88 12.40
CA ARG A 69 -14.80 -21.42 11.05
C ARG A 69 -16.10 -22.06 10.56
N LEU A 70 -17.03 -21.23 10.13
CA LEU A 70 -18.23 -21.60 9.39
C LEU A 70 -18.04 -21.16 7.94
N ALA A 71 -17.76 -22.11 7.04
CA ALA A 71 -17.53 -21.84 5.63
C ALA A 71 -18.74 -22.25 4.79
N LEU A 72 -18.96 -21.54 3.70
CA LEU A 72 -19.97 -21.83 2.68
C LEU A 72 -19.25 -22.37 1.44
N ASP A 73 -19.63 -23.56 0.95
CA ASP A 73 -19.13 -24.09 -0.32
C ASP A 73 -19.99 -23.54 -1.46
N ALA A 74 -19.72 -22.29 -1.82
CA ALA A 74 -20.47 -21.56 -2.83
C ALA A 74 -19.67 -20.43 -3.45
N GLN A 75 -20.10 -20.05 -4.66
CA GLN A 75 -19.72 -18.81 -5.30
C GLN A 75 -20.82 -17.77 -5.04
N MET A 76 -20.47 -16.68 -4.36
CA MET A 76 -21.36 -15.55 -4.15
C MET A 76 -21.00 -14.42 -5.11
N GLU A 77 -22.01 -13.83 -5.73
CA GLU A 77 -21.85 -12.67 -6.61
C GLU A 77 -22.44 -11.43 -5.93
N ILE A 78 -21.66 -10.36 -5.85
CA ILE A 78 -22.09 -9.08 -5.28
C ILE A 78 -21.73 -7.91 -6.18
N ASN A 79 -22.71 -7.08 -6.46
CA ASN A 79 -22.50 -5.73 -6.97
C ASN A 79 -23.08 -4.76 -5.94
N THR A 80 -22.28 -3.80 -5.47
CA THR A 80 -22.67 -2.94 -4.36
C THR A 80 -21.99 -1.60 -4.44
N ASN A 81 -22.72 -0.56 -4.06
CA ASN A 81 -22.22 0.77 -3.85
C ASN A 81 -22.64 1.26 -2.45
N ILE A 82 -21.68 1.77 -1.69
CA ILE A 82 -21.84 2.23 -0.32
C ILE A 82 -21.33 3.67 -0.25
N ARG A 83 -22.26 4.62 -0.07
CA ARG A 83 -21.91 6.05 -0.06
C ARG A 83 -20.91 6.39 1.04
N LYS A 84 -21.02 5.74 2.20
CA LYS A 84 -20.16 5.93 3.36
C LYS A 84 -20.03 4.60 4.12
N LEU A 85 -18.83 4.05 4.20
CA LEU A 85 -18.51 2.92 5.08
C LEU A 85 -17.78 3.46 6.30
N GLN A 86 -18.40 3.32 7.47
CA GLN A 86 -17.85 3.78 8.73
C GLN A 86 -17.92 2.65 9.76
N LEU A 87 -16.75 2.20 10.22
CA LEU A 87 -16.62 1.11 11.16
C LEU A 87 -15.74 1.55 12.34
N GLY A 88 -16.21 1.23 13.55
CA GLY A 88 -15.50 1.60 14.78
C GLY A 88 -15.41 3.11 14.98
N CYS A 89 -16.47 3.86 14.73
CA CYS A 89 -16.46 5.30 14.98
C CYS A 89 -16.87 5.62 16.42
N GLY A 90 -16.15 6.54 17.08
CA GLY A 90 -16.51 6.97 18.43
C GLY A 90 -16.14 5.97 19.53
N GLY A 91 -16.78 6.08 20.69
CA GLY A 91 -16.56 5.19 21.84
C GLY A 91 -15.09 5.14 22.25
N VAL A 92 -14.52 3.93 22.30
CA VAL A 92 -13.11 3.67 22.63
C VAL A 92 -12.12 4.35 21.67
N ASN A 93 -12.58 4.79 20.51
CA ASN A 93 -11.75 5.39 19.48
C ASN A 93 -11.66 6.92 19.59
N GLY A 94 -12.53 7.54 20.39
CA GLY A 94 -12.61 8.99 20.55
C GLY A 94 -13.58 9.65 19.56
N ALA A 95 -14.00 10.88 19.86
CA ALA A 95 -14.97 11.61 19.03
C ALA A 95 -14.41 11.84 17.62
N GLY A 96 -15.19 11.50 16.59
CA GLY A 96 -14.82 11.73 15.19
C GLY A 96 -13.76 10.77 14.63
N ALA A 97 -13.22 9.85 15.42
CA ALA A 97 -12.24 8.88 14.96
C ALA A 97 -12.90 7.53 14.65
N CYS A 98 -12.61 7.00 13.47
CA CYS A 98 -13.07 5.70 12.98
C CYS A 98 -11.89 4.78 12.70
N ASP A 99 -12.05 3.48 12.97
CA ASP A 99 -11.05 2.50 12.57
C ASP A 99 -11.01 2.35 11.04
N ILE A 100 -12.16 2.35 10.37
CA ILE A 100 -12.28 2.39 8.91
C ILE A 100 -13.31 3.47 8.54
N ASP A 101 -12.91 4.41 7.71
CA ASP A 101 -13.79 5.43 7.11
C ASP A 101 -13.45 5.58 5.63
N ILE A 102 -14.41 5.20 4.77
CA ILE A 102 -14.28 5.24 3.32
C ILE A 102 -15.51 5.91 2.72
N ASP A 103 -15.28 6.89 1.86
CA ASP A 103 -16.31 7.52 1.05
C ASP A 103 -16.48 6.80 -0.29
N TYR A 104 -17.74 6.69 -0.74
CA TYR A 104 -18.12 6.16 -2.06
C TYR A 104 -17.46 4.82 -2.42
N LEU A 105 -17.48 3.89 -1.47
CA LEU A 105 -17.00 2.53 -1.69
C LEU A 105 -17.88 1.82 -2.71
N SER A 106 -17.29 1.13 -3.68
CA SER A 106 -18.02 0.34 -4.67
C SER A 106 -17.29 -0.98 -4.93
N LEU A 107 -18.06 -2.07 -5.02
CA LEU A 107 -17.57 -3.40 -5.35
C LEU A 107 -18.39 -3.93 -6.54
N SER A 108 -17.71 -4.23 -7.63
CA SER A 108 -18.31 -4.72 -8.86
C SER A 108 -17.44 -5.78 -9.52
N GLY A 109 -17.94 -6.39 -10.59
CA GLY A 109 -17.07 -7.10 -11.52
C GLY A 109 -16.20 -6.13 -12.33
N GLY A 110 -15.49 -6.67 -13.31
CA GLY A 110 -14.68 -5.89 -14.25
C GLY A 110 -13.28 -5.53 -13.72
N THR A 111 -12.68 -4.55 -14.39
CA THR A 111 -11.33 -4.04 -14.13
C THR A 111 -11.31 -2.53 -14.06
N VAL A 112 -10.18 -1.92 -13.66
CA VAL A 112 -10.00 -0.46 -13.65
C VAL A 112 -10.31 0.21 -15.00
N ASP A 113 -10.10 -0.51 -16.11
CA ASP A 113 -10.36 -0.03 -17.47
C ASP A 113 -11.81 -0.26 -17.93
N SER A 114 -12.63 -0.93 -17.12
CA SER A 114 -14.04 -1.18 -17.45
C SER A 114 -14.85 0.11 -17.46
N THR A 115 -15.78 0.18 -18.42
CA THR A 115 -16.78 1.24 -18.54
C THR A 115 -17.83 1.14 -17.43
N SER A 116 -18.56 2.24 -17.19
CA SER A 116 -19.65 2.24 -16.20
C SER A 116 -20.72 1.19 -16.48
N ALA A 117 -21.02 0.94 -17.76
CA ALA A 117 -22.01 -0.06 -18.16
C ALA A 117 -21.52 -1.50 -17.87
N GLU A 118 -20.24 -1.79 -18.10
CA GLU A 118 -19.65 -3.10 -17.80
C GLU A 118 -19.59 -3.36 -16.30
N ARG A 119 -19.23 -2.34 -15.50
CA ARG A 119 -19.25 -2.44 -14.04
C ARG A 119 -20.65 -2.66 -13.49
N ALA A 120 -21.61 -1.82 -13.89
CA ALA A 120 -23.00 -1.92 -13.42
C ALA A 120 -23.68 -3.25 -13.83
N ALA A 121 -23.25 -3.86 -14.93
CA ALA A 121 -23.77 -5.13 -15.42
C ALA A 121 -23.00 -6.36 -14.89
N SER A 122 -21.97 -6.21 -14.06
CA SER A 122 -21.15 -7.32 -13.58
C SER A 122 -20.96 -7.30 -12.06
N SER A 123 -20.91 -8.48 -11.46
CA SER A 123 -20.73 -8.65 -10.02
C SER A 123 -19.30 -9.09 -9.70
N ALA A 124 -18.80 -8.67 -8.54
CA ALA A 124 -17.63 -9.28 -7.94
C ALA A 124 -17.98 -10.69 -7.50
N VAL A 125 -17.03 -11.60 -7.62
CA VAL A 125 -17.14 -13.01 -7.26
C VAL A 125 -16.39 -13.26 -5.96
N ILE A 126 -17.08 -13.86 -5.00
CA ILE A 126 -16.56 -14.30 -3.70
C ILE A 126 -16.65 -15.82 -3.68
N THR A 127 -15.50 -16.49 -3.72
CA THR A 127 -15.45 -17.96 -3.73
C THR A 127 -15.19 -18.49 -2.34
N ASN A 128 -16.05 -19.40 -1.88
CA ASN A 128 -15.97 -20.07 -0.59
C ASN A 128 -15.83 -19.10 0.60
N PRO A 129 -16.83 -18.23 0.82
CA PRO A 129 -16.82 -17.30 1.94
C PRO A 129 -16.94 -18.03 3.28
N PHE A 130 -16.35 -17.45 4.32
CA PHE A 130 -16.43 -18.00 5.67
C PHE A 130 -16.47 -16.91 6.75
N LEU A 131 -17.15 -17.24 7.86
CA LEU A 131 -17.14 -16.50 9.11
C LEU A 131 -16.29 -17.29 10.12
N GLU A 132 -15.32 -16.65 10.75
CA GLU A 132 -14.45 -17.30 11.72
C GLU A 132 -14.41 -16.54 13.05
N PHE A 133 -14.60 -17.25 14.16
CA PHE A 133 -14.56 -16.69 15.50
C PHE A 133 -13.27 -17.06 16.21
N ALA A 134 -12.63 -16.09 16.84
CA ALA A 134 -11.53 -16.31 17.76
C ALA A 134 -12.05 -16.44 19.19
N ILE A 135 -11.78 -17.58 19.83
CA ILE A 135 -12.26 -17.88 21.18
C ILE A 135 -11.07 -18.15 22.09
N LYS A 136 -10.90 -17.33 23.13
CA LYS A 136 -9.91 -17.52 24.19
C LYS A 136 -10.38 -18.59 25.16
N ASN A 137 -9.44 -19.43 25.58
CA ASN A 137 -9.67 -20.59 26.45
C ASN A 137 -10.82 -21.48 25.95
N PRO A 138 -10.78 -21.96 24.70
CA PRO A 138 -11.90 -22.70 24.12
C PRO A 138 -12.26 -23.95 24.93
N ASP A 139 -11.29 -24.57 25.59
CA ASP A 139 -11.49 -25.79 26.37
C ASP A 139 -11.99 -25.56 27.81
N SER A 140 -12.07 -24.30 28.27
CA SER A 140 -12.49 -23.95 29.64
C SER A 140 -13.78 -23.14 29.64
N ALA A 141 -14.91 -23.79 29.97
CA ALA A 141 -16.23 -23.16 29.96
C ALA A 141 -16.35 -21.92 30.88
N SER A 142 -15.58 -21.86 31.97
CA SER A 142 -15.63 -20.76 32.95
C SER A 142 -14.84 -19.52 32.53
N THR A 143 -13.91 -19.67 31.59
CA THR A 143 -13.02 -18.59 31.12
C THR A 143 -13.07 -18.42 29.61
N ARG A 144 -14.05 -19.03 28.95
CA ARG A 144 -14.26 -18.98 27.50
C ARG A 144 -14.77 -17.59 27.12
N GLU A 145 -14.07 -16.93 26.20
CA GLU A 145 -14.38 -15.57 25.79
C GLU A 145 -14.23 -15.43 24.28
N ILE A 146 -15.20 -14.80 23.61
CA ILE A 146 -15.08 -14.45 22.19
C ILE A 146 -14.20 -13.21 22.09
N GLN A 147 -13.06 -13.35 21.44
CA GLN A 147 -12.09 -12.27 21.25
C GLN A 147 -12.35 -11.47 19.99
N GLY A 148 -13.05 -12.03 19.01
CA GLY A 148 -13.37 -11.36 17.76
C GLY A 148 -13.94 -12.30 16.73
N PHE A 149 -14.32 -11.74 15.58
CA PHE A 149 -14.67 -12.50 14.39
C PHE A 149 -14.10 -11.86 13.14
N ARG A 150 -13.92 -12.66 12.08
CA ARG A 150 -13.59 -12.19 10.73
C ARG A 150 -14.53 -12.78 9.69
N LEU A 151 -14.78 -11.99 8.65
CA LEU A 151 -15.42 -12.40 7.40
C LEU A 151 -14.34 -12.45 6.33
N SER A 152 -14.22 -13.58 5.66
CA SER A 152 -13.19 -13.80 4.64
C SER A 152 -13.69 -14.77 3.57
N ALA A 153 -12.85 -15.10 2.60
CA ALA A 153 -13.13 -16.01 1.51
C ALA A 153 -11.84 -16.67 1.04
N GLN A 154 -11.98 -17.81 0.35
CA GLN A 154 -10.83 -18.44 -0.30
C GLN A 154 -10.25 -17.54 -1.40
N SER A 155 -11.11 -16.87 -2.17
CA SER A 155 -10.68 -15.87 -3.14
C SER A 155 -11.78 -14.83 -3.42
N LEU A 156 -11.33 -13.62 -3.76
CA LEU A 156 -12.15 -12.49 -4.18
C LEU A 156 -11.73 -12.08 -5.59
N SER A 157 -12.68 -11.93 -6.50
CA SER A 157 -12.46 -11.45 -7.86
C SER A 157 -13.37 -10.27 -8.18
N GLY A 158 -12.83 -9.15 -8.65
CA GLY A 158 -13.61 -7.96 -9.02
C GLY A 158 -12.83 -6.67 -8.81
N LEU A 159 -13.53 -5.55 -8.92
CA LEU A 159 -12.96 -4.23 -8.72
C LEU A 159 -13.58 -3.58 -7.48
N LEU A 160 -12.72 -3.24 -6.51
CA LEU A 160 -13.04 -2.40 -5.38
C LEU A 160 -12.63 -0.96 -5.71
N THR A 161 -13.54 0.00 -5.64
CA THR A 161 -13.21 1.42 -5.83
C THR A 161 -13.59 2.25 -4.62
N PHE A 162 -12.85 3.33 -4.39
CA PHE A 162 -13.03 4.28 -3.30
C PHE A 162 -13.15 5.67 -3.89
N GLY A 163 -13.99 6.52 -3.32
CA GLY A 163 -14.19 7.88 -3.81
C GLY A 163 -14.97 7.97 -5.13
N LEU A 164 -15.07 9.20 -5.65
CA LEU A 164 -15.88 9.48 -6.85
C LEU A 164 -15.03 9.59 -8.12
N GLU A 165 -13.83 10.12 -8.00
CA GLU A 165 -12.94 10.40 -9.12
C GLU A 165 -11.51 10.60 -8.64
N ASN A 166 -10.54 10.24 -9.48
CA ASN A 166 -9.15 10.59 -9.28
C ASN A 166 -8.91 12.03 -9.73
N GLY A 167 -9.37 12.98 -8.92
CA GLY A 167 -9.16 14.42 -9.11
C GLY A 167 -8.17 15.01 -8.11
N ASP A 168 -7.98 16.33 -8.17
CA ASP A 168 -7.07 17.04 -7.25
C ASP A 168 -7.56 17.02 -5.79
N LYS A 169 -8.83 16.65 -5.56
CA LYS A 169 -9.45 16.55 -4.24
C LYS A 169 -9.48 15.11 -3.76
N GLU A 170 -9.02 14.89 -2.54
CA GLU A 170 -9.17 13.61 -1.84
C GLU A 170 -10.66 13.26 -1.67
N SER A 171 -11.02 12.01 -1.98
CA SER A 171 -12.40 11.52 -1.84
C SER A 171 -12.53 10.04 -1.48
N GLY A 172 -11.41 9.31 -1.33
CA GLY A 172 -11.39 7.88 -1.06
C GLY A 172 -11.37 7.51 0.43
N ILE A 173 -10.25 6.94 0.87
CA ILE A 173 -10.09 6.41 2.23
C ILE A 173 -9.68 7.54 3.18
N ASN A 174 -10.54 7.87 4.15
CA ASN A 174 -10.27 8.89 5.16
C ASN A 174 -9.49 8.35 6.36
N SER A 175 -9.73 7.09 6.72
CA SER A 175 -9.05 6.40 7.82
C SER A 175 -9.05 4.89 7.54
N LEU A 176 -7.91 4.25 7.74
CA LEU A 176 -7.76 2.80 7.60
C LEU A 176 -7.04 2.20 8.79
N SER A 177 -7.63 1.19 9.40
CA SER A 177 -6.98 0.25 10.29
C SER A 177 -6.90 -1.05 9.53
N GLY A 178 -5.68 -1.45 9.14
CA GLY A 178 -5.57 -2.52 8.17
C GLY A 178 -4.18 -2.82 7.67
N TYR A 179 -4.17 -3.69 6.66
CA TYR A 179 -3.00 -4.13 5.92
C TYR A 179 -3.34 -4.18 4.43
N LEU A 180 -2.58 -3.46 3.63
CA LEU A 180 -2.64 -3.42 2.19
C LEU A 180 -1.23 -3.65 1.63
N VAL A 181 -1.17 -4.07 0.38
CA VAL A 181 0.09 -4.22 -0.35
C VAL A 181 -0.05 -3.51 -1.68
N THR A 182 0.95 -2.75 -2.12
CA THR A 182 0.97 -2.14 -3.46
C THR A 182 1.72 -3.02 -4.45
N LYS A 183 1.27 -3.09 -5.70
CA LYS A 183 2.06 -3.69 -6.80
C LYS A 183 3.28 -2.83 -7.09
N PRO A 184 4.39 -3.44 -7.54
CA PRO A 184 5.50 -2.68 -8.11
C PRO A 184 4.98 -1.81 -9.27
N THR A 185 5.47 -0.59 -9.35
CA THR A 185 5.03 0.35 -10.39
C THR A 185 6.17 1.27 -10.80
N THR A 186 5.97 1.93 -11.94
CA THR A 186 6.91 2.87 -12.52
C THR A 186 6.20 4.17 -12.86
N GLY A 187 6.98 5.20 -13.12
CA GLY A 187 6.47 6.49 -13.58
C GLY A 187 7.57 7.31 -14.21
N THR A 188 7.19 8.46 -14.73
CA THR A 188 8.11 9.50 -15.18
C THR A 188 7.88 10.74 -14.34
N VAL A 189 8.95 11.45 -13.98
CA VAL A 189 8.86 12.73 -13.28
C VAL A 189 9.61 13.78 -14.06
N THR A 190 9.05 14.98 -14.12
CA THR A 190 9.70 16.16 -14.66
C THR A 190 9.85 17.17 -13.52
N THR A 191 11.04 17.74 -13.37
CA THR A 191 11.29 18.76 -12.36
C THR A 191 11.17 20.16 -12.96
N ASN A 192 10.74 21.13 -12.16
CA ASN A 192 10.87 22.53 -12.54
C ASN A 192 12.36 22.95 -12.55
N PRO A 193 12.75 23.89 -13.42
CA PRO A 193 14.05 24.54 -13.32
C PRO A 193 14.24 25.21 -11.96
N TYR A 194 15.48 25.23 -11.47
CA TYR A 194 15.84 25.90 -10.22
C TYR A 194 16.88 26.97 -10.52
N TYR A 195 16.61 28.22 -10.12
CA TYR A 195 17.49 29.36 -10.40
C TYR A 195 18.06 29.94 -9.12
N GLY A 196 19.28 30.47 -9.19
CA GLY A 196 19.85 31.23 -8.07
C GLY A 196 20.36 30.37 -6.91
N ILE A 197 20.92 29.20 -7.19
CA ILE A 197 21.53 28.34 -6.15
C ILE A 197 22.84 28.99 -5.73
N THR A 198 22.93 29.45 -4.49
CA THR A 198 24.13 30.11 -3.96
C THR A 198 24.85 29.25 -2.93
N GLN A 199 26.16 29.47 -2.79
CA GLN A 199 26.97 28.80 -1.77
C GLN A 199 26.49 29.15 -0.35
N ASP A 200 26.09 30.40 -0.12
CA ASP A 200 25.52 30.83 1.16
C ASP A 200 24.20 30.12 1.47
N GLY A 201 23.35 29.91 0.46
CA GLY A 201 22.05 29.25 0.63
C GLY A 201 22.16 27.75 0.89
N THR A 202 23.17 27.10 0.31
CA THR A 202 23.41 25.65 0.44
C THR A 202 24.40 25.30 1.54
N ASN A 203 25.15 26.29 2.05
CA ASN A 203 26.23 26.14 3.01
C ASN A 203 27.22 25.02 2.64
N THR A 204 27.46 24.82 1.35
CA THR A 204 28.25 23.69 0.82
C THR A 204 29.23 24.21 -0.21
N ALA A 205 30.53 23.96 -0.01
CA ALA A 205 31.53 24.26 -1.02
C ALA A 205 31.59 23.14 -2.07
N ILE A 206 31.68 23.49 -3.34
CA ILE A 206 32.00 22.56 -4.42
C ILE A 206 33.51 22.39 -4.45
N THR A 207 33.97 21.15 -4.34
CA THR A 207 35.40 20.82 -4.38
C THR A 207 35.71 19.91 -5.56
N GLY A 208 36.92 19.99 -6.08
CA GLY A 208 37.31 19.16 -7.21
C GLY A 208 38.76 19.39 -7.61
N GLN A 209 39.12 18.81 -8.74
CA GLN A 209 40.43 18.98 -9.37
C GLN A 209 40.29 19.82 -10.64
N ALA A 210 41.27 20.68 -10.93
CA ALA A 210 41.32 21.48 -12.15
C ALA A 210 42.65 21.27 -12.88
N THR A 211 42.61 21.01 -14.19
CA THR A 211 43.79 20.84 -15.04
C THR A 211 44.28 22.20 -15.51
N VAL A 212 45.47 22.62 -15.09
CA VAL A 212 45.95 24.01 -15.31
C VAL A 212 47.33 24.12 -15.98
N LEU A 213 48.04 23.03 -16.29
CA LEU A 213 49.41 23.11 -16.85
C LEU A 213 49.61 22.32 -18.16
N GLY A 214 48.53 21.96 -18.87
CA GLY A 214 48.61 21.32 -20.20
C GLY A 214 49.25 19.92 -20.26
N GLN A 215 49.86 19.43 -19.17
CA GLN A 215 50.52 18.12 -19.06
C GLN A 215 49.80 17.16 -18.09
N GLY A 216 48.49 17.33 -17.89
CA GLY A 216 47.70 16.49 -16.98
C GLY A 216 47.91 16.77 -15.48
N ALA A 217 48.67 17.81 -15.12
CA ALA A 217 48.79 18.24 -13.73
C ALA A 217 47.50 18.91 -13.27
N THR A 218 46.91 18.37 -12.21
CA THR A 218 45.68 18.84 -11.59
C THR A 218 45.95 19.54 -10.27
N LEU A 219 45.22 20.61 -9.97
CA LEU A 219 45.23 21.27 -8.68
C LEU A 219 43.88 21.13 -7.99
N PRO A 220 43.85 20.87 -6.67
CA PRO A 220 42.60 20.90 -5.93
C PRO A 220 42.08 22.33 -5.88
N PHE A 221 40.77 22.47 -6.02
CA PHE A 221 40.07 23.72 -5.81
C PHE A 221 38.89 23.54 -4.85
N SER A 222 38.52 24.65 -4.21
CA SER A 222 37.30 24.77 -3.42
C SER A 222 36.58 26.06 -3.82
N SER A 223 35.27 25.98 -4.03
CA SER A 223 34.46 27.16 -4.30
C SER A 223 34.41 28.09 -3.08
N THR A 224 34.46 29.39 -3.36
CA THR A 224 34.27 30.46 -2.39
C THR A 224 32.91 31.13 -2.59
N ALA A 225 32.38 31.13 -3.81
CA ALA A 225 31.02 31.53 -4.11
C ALA A 225 30.55 30.86 -5.41
N TYR A 226 29.25 30.70 -5.57
CA TYR A 226 28.64 30.35 -6.85
C TYR A 226 27.22 30.87 -6.94
N ASN A 227 26.72 31.00 -8.17
CA ASN A 227 25.33 31.25 -8.49
C ASN A 227 24.96 30.35 -9.67
N LEU A 228 24.38 29.20 -9.36
CA LEU A 228 24.08 28.15 -10.33
C LEU A 228 22.58 28.09 -10.64
N ASN A 229 22.28 27.64 -11.86
CA ASN A 229 20.94 27.36 -12.33
C ASN A 229 20.88 25.92 -12.85
N LEU A 230 19.81 25.23 -12.52
CA LEU A 230 19.46 23.90 -13.02
C LEU A 230 18.31 24.04 -14.02
N GLY A 231 18.45 23.44 -15.20
CA GLY A 231 17.34 23.29 -16.14
C GLY A 231 16.27 22.32 -15.62
N ALA A 232 15.19 22.17 -16.37
CA ALA A 232 14.22 21.10 -16.12
C ALA A 232 14.90 19.74 -16.34
N GLY A 233 14.72 18.81 -15.42
CA GLY A 233 15.21 17.44 -15.52
C GLY A 233 14.06 16.46 -15.72
N THR A 234 14.34 15.32 -16.35
CA THR A 234 13.41 14.19 -16.40
C THR A 234 14.03 12.97 -15.73
N GLY A 235 13.20 12.20 -15.03
CA GLY A 235 13.63 10.99 -14.35
C GLY A 235 12.62 9.86 -14.49
N THR A 236 13.11 8.62 -14.47
CA THR A 236 12.25 7.44 -14.41
C THR A 236 12.14 6.99 -12.96
N LEU A 237 10.91 6.97 -12.45
CA LEU A 237 10.57 6.47 -11.13
C LEU A 237 10.35 4.95 -11.17
N SER A 238 10.81 4.27 -10.13
CA SER A 238 10.56 2.87 -9.88
C SER A 238 10.24 2.67 -8.41
N MET A 239 9.16 1.94 -8.13
CA MET A 239 8.74 1.59 -6.78
C MET A 239 8.54 0.08 -6.72
N ALA A 240 9.21 -0.57 -5.78
CA ALA A 240 8.96 -1.98 -5.48
C ALA A 240 7.60 -2.15 -4.77
N GLN A 241 7.14 -3.39 -4.66
CA GLN A 241 5.98 -3.71 -3.83
C GLN A 241 6.20 -3.23 -2.39
N GLN A 242 5.20 -2.58 -1.80
CA GLN A 242 5.27 -2.05 -0.45
C GLN A 242 4.04 -2.41 0.38
N VAL A 243 4.29 -2.72 1.65
CA VAL A 243 3.23 -2.94 2.64
C VAL A 243 2.80 -1.61 3.22
N ILE A 244 1.50 -1.39 3.27
CA ILE A 244 0.87 -0.28 3.97
C ILE A 244 0.07 -0.90 5.12
N THR A 245 0.49 -0.66 6.35
CA THR A 245 -0.22 -1.19 7.53
C THR A 245 -0.17 -0.23 8.69
N GLY A 246 -1.22 -0.25 9.51
CA GLY A 246 -1.31 0.56 10.70
C GLY A 246 -2.73 0.69 11.21
N LYS A 247 -2.89 1.46 12.28
CA LYS A 247 -4.17 1.75 12.91
C LYS A 247 -4.56 3.19 12.65
N ARG A 248 -5.75 3.38 12.06
CA ARG A 248 -6.30 4.69 11.67
C ARG A 248 -5.30 5.53 10.88
N ILE A 249 -4.55 4.89 10.01
CA ILE A 249 -3.64 5.58 9.11
C ILE A 249 -4.48 6.37 8.10
N THR A 250 -4.02 7.57 7.80
CA THR A 250 -4.60 8.47 6.78
C THR A 250 -3.64 8.69 5.63
N MET A 251 -2.38 8.23 5.78
CA MET A 251 -1.28 8.44 4.87
C MET A 251 -0.55 7.12 4.63
N ALA A 252 -0.08 6.91 3.40
CA ALA A 252 0.88 5.89 3.03
C ALA A 252 2.24 6.54 2.74
N ASN A 253 3.27 6.10 3.45
CA ASN A 253 4.65 6.52 3.21
C ASN A 253 5.31 5.50 2.29
N LEU A 254 5.38 5.83 1.00
CA LEU A 254 5.93 4.97 -0.04
C LEU A 254 7.37 5.38 -0.35
N ASN A 255 8.20 4.42 -0.75
CA ASN A 255 9.58 4.67 -1.16
C ASN A 255 9.79 4.25 -2.61
N ALA A 256 10.14 5.21 -3.46
CA ALA A 256 10.54 4.99 -4.83
C ALA A 256 12.00 5.41 -5.04
N THR A 257 12.55 5.03 -6.17
CA THR A 257 13.84 5.53 -6.66
C THR A 257 13.63 6.23 -8.01
N ALA A 258 14.32 7.33 -8.24
CA ALA A 258 14.37 7.97 -9.55
C ALA A 258 15.81 7.95 -10.10
N LYS A 259 15.93 7.84 -11.42
CA LYS A 259 17.19 8.09 -12.12
C LYS A 259 17.04 9.27 -13.06
N VAL A 260 17.72 10.37 -12.76
CA VAL A 260 17.63 11.64 -13.51
C VAL A 260 18.79 11.75 -14.50
N ASN A 261 18.47 12.16 -15.73
CA ASN A 261 19.44 12.35 -16.81
C ASN A 261 19.24 13.70 -17.50
N GLY A 262 20.31 14.22 -18.09
CA GLY A 262 20.29 15.41 -18.94
C GLY A 262 20.03 16.71 -18.18
N LEU A 263 20.26 16.75 -16.87
CA LEU A 263 20.03 17.95 -16.07
C LEU A 263 21.10 18.99 -16.42
N SER A 264 20.71 20.06 -17.11
CA SER A 264 21.65 21.13 -17.49
C SER A 264 22.01 21.98 -16.29
N ILE A 265 23.30 22.32 -16.18
CA ILE A 265 23.85 23.25 -15.19
C ILE A 265 24.41 24.45 -15.94
N THR A 266 24.00 25.63 -15.50
CA THR A 266 24.58 26.91 -15.94
C THR A 266 24.84 27.82 -14.74
N GLY A 267 25.59 28.91 -14.90
CA GLY A 267 25.76 29.92 -13.85
C GLY A 267 27.20 30.42 -13.74
N THR A 268 27.58 30.86 -12.55
CA THR A 268 28.94 31.33 -12.24
C THR A 268 29.50 30.62 -11.02
N LEU A 269 30.82 30.46 -10.97
CA LEU A 269 31.55 29.90 -9.84
C LEU A 269 32.88 30.64 -9.64
N ASP A 270 33.12 31.06 -8.41
CA ASP A 270 34.38 31.58 -7.91
C ASP A 270 34.99 30.54 -6.97
N ALA A 271 36.26 30.19 -7.18
CA ALA A 271 36.98 29.20 -6.41
C ALA A 271 38.43 29.60 -6.17
N THR A 272 39.05 28.95 -5.20
CA THR A 272 40.49 29.04 -4.95
C THR A 272 41.13 27.68 -5.22
N ALA A 273 42.05 27.63 -6.17
CA ALA A 273 42.94 26.50 -6.39
C ALA A 273 44.21 26.64 -5.54
N SER A 274 44.87 25.53 -5.20
CA SER A 274 46.16 25.56 -4.48
C SER A 274 47.30 25.12 -5.39
N LEU A 275 48.22 26.05 -5.71
CA LEU A 275 49.45 25.75 -6.45
C LEU A 275 50.65 25.92 -5.52
N LEU A 276 51.34 24.82 -5.20
CA LEU A 276 52.52 24.82 -4.30
C LEU A 276 52.27 25.53 -2.94
N GLY A 277 51.04 25.44 -2.42
CA GLY A 277 50.64 26.07 -1.16
C GLY A 277 50.22 27.55 -1.27
N ALA A 278 50.28 28.16 -2.46
CA ALA A 278 49.76 29.49 -2.72
C ALA A 278 48.31 29.44 -3.25
N PRO A 279 47.40 30.30 -2.77
CA PRO A 279 46.04 30.40 -3.29
C PRO A 279 46.06 31.06 -4.67
N LEU A 280 45.41 30.42 -5.65
CA LEU A 280 45.19 30.93 -6.99
C LEU A 280 43.68 31.08 -7.21
N PRO A 281 43.15 32.32 -7.31
CA PRO A 281 41.74 32.52 -7.61
C PRO A 281 41.44 32.05 -9.05
N ILE A 282 40.36 31.30 -9.20
CA ILE A 282 39.79 30.90 -10.48
C ILE A 282 38.31 31.30 -10.49
N SER A 283 37.81 31.80 -11.62
CA SER A 283 36.42 32.21 -11.72
C SER A 283 35.89 32.09 -13.14
N GLY A 284 34.58 31.92 -13.27
CA GLY A 284 33.98 31.87 -14.60
C GLY A 284 32.58 31.30 -14.69
N ASN A 285 32.09 31.29 -15.93
CA ASN A 285 30.80 30.71 -16.28
C ASN A 285 30.87 29.19 -16.21
N VAL A 286 29.94 28.59 -15.49
CA VAL A 286 29.78 27.14 -15.41
C VAL A 286 28.82 26.70 -16.50
N THR A 287 29.20 25.68 -17.25
CA THR A 287 28.33 24.97 -18.19
C THR A 287 28.56 23.48 -18.09
N GLY A 288 27.47 22.72 -18.05
CA GLY A 288 27.55 21.27 -18.01
C GLY A 288 26.21 20.57 -17.98
N THR A 289 26.27 19.24 -17.85
CA THR A 289 25.12 18.37 -17.71
C THR A 289 25.39 17.31 -16.64
N VAL A 290 24.38 16.98 -15.84
CA VAL A 290 24.43 15.86 -14.90
C VAL A 290 23.61 14.70 -15.44
N ASN A 291 24.22 13.52 -15.47
CA ASN A 291 23.62 12.26 -15.85
C ASN A 291 23.73 11.24 -14.71
N ASN A 292 22.86 10.23 -14.76
CA ASN A 292 22.84 9.12 -13.82
C ASN A 292 22.76 9.55 -12.35
N LEU A 293 22.03 10.64 -12.06
CA LEU A 293 21.74 11.04 -10.68
C LEU A 293 20.67 10.11 -10.11
N ASP A 294 21.07 9.23 -9.20
CA ASP A 294 20.14 8.40 -8.44
C ASP A 294 19.52 9.23 -7.30
N VAL A 295 18.21 9.09 -7.12
CA VAL A 295 17.44 9.82 -6.11
C VAL A 295 16.53 8.83 -5.36
N ASN A 296 16.63 8.80 -4.04
CA ASN A 296 15.65 8.17 -3.17
C ASN A 296 14.46 9.11 -3.00
N VAL A 297 13.28 8.64 -3.35
CA VAL A 297 12.05 9.44 -3.35
C VAL A 297 11.09 8.89 -2.30
N ALA A 298 10.92 9.62 -1.20
CA ALA A 298 9.85 9.37 -0.24
C ALA A 298 8.56 10.02 -0.77
N ILE A 299 7.49 9.24 -0.91
CA ILE A 299 6.18 9.71 -1.37
C ILE A 299 5.20 9.58 -0.20
N ASN A 300 4.79 10.71 0.34
CA ASN A 300 3.79 10.79 1.40
C ASN A 300 2.42 11.01 0.75
N GLN A 301 1.64 9.95 0.61
CA GLN A 301 0.36 9.97 -0.10
C GLN A 301 -0.81 9.85 0.87
N SER A 302 -1.72 10.83 0.88
CA SER A 302 -3.02 10.65 1.56
C SER A 302 -3.74 9.43 0.97
N LEU A 303 -4.27 8.58 1.85
CA LEU A 303 -5.10 7.44 1.45
C LEU A 303 -6.38 7.88 0.75
N GLY A 304 -6.79 9.14 0.92
CA GLY A 304 -7.90 9.75 0.20
C GLY A 304 -7.67 9.88 -1.31
N TYR A 305 -6.44 9.67 -1.77
CA TYR A 305 -6.09 9.58 -3.19
C TYR A 305 -5.99 8.15 -3.72
N PHE A 306 -6.25 7.12 -2.91
CA PHE A 306 -6.30 5.73 -3.38
C PHE A 306 -7.72 5.42 -3.80
N HIS A 307 -7.92 5.11 -5.08
CA HIS A 307 -9.27 5.07 -5.66
C HIS A 307 -9.70 3.71 -6.21
N ALA A 308 -8.78 2.78 -6.42
CA ALA A 308 -9.10 1.47 -6.95
C ALA A 308 -8.18 0.38 -6.39
N ALA A 309 -8.76 -0.80 -6.23
CA ALA A 309 -8.05 -2.03 -5.94
C ALA A 309 -8.65 -3.18 -6.75
N GLN A 310 -7.84 -3.70 -7.68
CA GLN A 310 -8.19 -4.88 -8.44
C GLN A 310 -8.01 -6.13 -7.55
N LEU A 311 -9.10 -6.85 -7.33
CA LEU A 311 -9.14 -8.12 -6.63
C LEU A 311 -9.06 -9.22 -7.69
N ASP A 312 -7.88 -9.81 -7.93
CA ASP A 312 -7.67 -10.85 -8.94
C ASP A 312 -7.39 -12.19 -8.26
N GLY A 313 -8.44 -12.84 -7.76
CA GLY A 313 -8.31 -14.06 -6.94
C GLY A 313 -7.64 -13.79 -5.59
N SER A 314 -7.84 -12.60 -5.04
CA SER A 314 -7.18 -12.15 -3.82
C SER A 314 -7.79 -12.69 -2.56
N ALA A 315 -6.95 -13.12 -1.62
CA ALA A 315 -7.37 -13.31 -0.24
C ALA A 315 -7.52 -11.93 0.45
N GLY A 316 -8.43 -11.88 1.41
CA GLY A 316 -8.68 -10.70 2.22
C GLY A 316 -9.72 -10.99 3.29
N TYR A 317 -9.78 -10.14 4.30
CA TYR A 317 -10.78 -10.25 5.35
C TYR A 317 -11.11 -8.90 5.99
N LEU A 318 -12.32 -8.82 6.51
CA LEU A 318 -12.74 -7.77 7.43
C LEU A 318 -12.99 -8.41 8.80
N SER A 319 -12.39 -7.85 9.84
CA SER A 319 -12.47 -8.38 11.20
C SER A 319 -12.74 -7.31 12.24
N VAL A 320 -13.22 -7.75 13.40
CA VAL A 320 -13.27 -6.94 14.62
C VAL A 320 -12.85 -7.80 15.80
N GLN A 321 -11.97 -7.25 16.63
CA GLN A 321 -11.41 -7.96 17.78
C GLN A 321 -11.18 -7.04 18.98
N GLY A 322 -11.36 -7.59 20.19
CA GLY A 322 -11.11 -6.93 21.48
C GLY A 322 -9.65 -7.04 21.96
N ALA A 323 -8.83 -7.83 21.28
CA ALA A 323 -7.39 -7.94 21.50
C ALA A 323 -6.68 -8.01 20.15
N ASN A 324 -5.35 -7.85 20.13
CA ASN A 324 -4.60 -8.09 18.91
C ASN A 324 -4.59 -9.60 18.59
N ILE A 325 -4.89 -9.97 17.34
CA ILE A 325 -5.01 -11.36 16.90
C ILE A 325 -4.25 -11.52 15.58
N LEU A 326 -3.37 -12.52 15.51
CA LEU A 326 -2.84 -12.99 14.24
C LEU A 326 -3.75 -14.10 13.72
N TRP A 327 -4.75 -13.74 12.92
CA TRP A 327 -5.72 -14.70 12.39
C TRP A 327 -5.00 -15.81 11.60
N PRO A 328 -5.56 -17.04 11.56
CA PRO A 328 -4.99 -18.11 10.75
C PRO A 328 -4.82 -17.65 9.30
N GLU A 329 -3.65 -17.93 8.71
CA GLU A 329 -3.35 -17.62 7.30
C GLU A 329 -3.29 -16.11 6.98
N ALA A 330 -3.37 -15.21 7.97
CA ALA A 330 -3.25 -13.77 7.77
C ALA A 330 -1.79 -13.34 7.60
N ALA A 331 -1.57 -12.31 6.77
CA ALA A 331 -0.28 -11.67 6.56
C ALA A 331 0.08 -10.69 7.69
N SER A 332 -0.92 -10.23 8.45
CA SER A 332 -0.73 -9.19 9.47
C SER A 332 -1.46 -9.50 10.78
N VAL A 333 -0.94 -8.90 11.86
CA VAL A 333 -1.62 -8.87 13.15
C VAL A 333 -2.76 -7.86 13.08
N ALA A 334 -3.99 -8.35 13.18
CA ALA A 334 -5.17 -7.52 13.29
C ALA A 334 -5.19 -6.87 14.68
N GLN A 335 -5.12 -5.54 14.72
CA GLN A 335 -5.09 -4.80 15.98
C GLN A 335 -6.49 -4.59 16.55
N THR A 336 -6.59 -4.43 17.87
CA THR A 336 -7.88 -4.19 18.57
C THR A 336 -8.73 -3.10 17.88
N GLY A 337 -10.00 -3.41 17.60
CA GLY A 337 -10.90 -2.60 16.77
C GLY A 337 -11.27 -3.30 15.46
N TRP A 338 -11.77 -2.53 14.49
CA TRP A 338 -11.98 -3.04 13.13
C TRP A 338 -10.65 -3.10 12.37
N TRP A 339 -10.49 -4.13 11.54
CA TRP A 339 -9.30 -4.34 10.74
C TRP A 339 -9.64 -4.91 9.37
N LEU A 340 -9.15 -4.26 8.32
CA LEU A 340 -9.26 -4.71 6.92
C LEU A 340 -7.90 -5.17 6.41
N GLU A 341 -7.82 -6.41 5.93
CA GLU A 341 -6.62 -6.95 5.30
C GLU A 341 -6.90 -7.34 3.84
N LEU A 342 -6.08 -6.82 2.94
CA LEU A 342 -6.02 -7.22 1.53
C LEU A 342 -4.57 -7.65 1.23
N THR A 343 -4.35 -8.95 1.09
CA THR A 343 -2.99 -9.52 1.04
C THR A 343 -2.40 -9.53 -0.36
N ASN A 344 -3.22 -9.66 -1.39
CA ASN A 344 -2.70 -9.59 -2.75
C ASN A 344 -2.35 -8.13 -3.09
N PRO A 345 -1.22 -7.90 -3.78
CA PRO A 345 -0.80 -6.57 -4.19
C PRO A 345 -1.88 -5.87 -5.02
N ILE A 346 -2.19 -4.65 -4.61
CA ILE A 346 -3.13 -3.73 -5.24
C ILE A 346 -2.39 -2.89 -6.27
N ASP A 347 -2.91 -2.83 -7.49
CA ASP A 347 -2.41 -1.88 -8.48
C ASP A 347 -2.85 -0.46 -8.12
N ILE A 348 -1.89 0.44 -7.91
CA ILE A 348 -2.15 1.86 -7.62
C ILE A 348 -1.92 2.76 -8.84
N GLY A 349 -1.72 2.17 -10.02
CA GLY A 349 -1.41 2.89 -11.25
C GLY A 349 0.05 3.31 -11.33
N GLN A 350 0.37 4.15 -12.33
CA GLN A 350 1.72 4.68 -12.52
C GLN A 350 1.99 5.82 -11.55
N ILE A 351 3.19 5.85 -10.97
CA ILE A 351 3.61 6.93 -10.06
C ILE A 351 4.11 8.17 -10.81
N THR A 352 3.47 8.51 -11.92
CA THR A 352 3.76 9.72 -12.72
C THR A 352 2.94 10.89 -12.15
N PRO A 353 3.58 11.97 -11.67
CA PRO A 353 2.87 13.18 -11.29
C PRO A 353 2.11 13.81 -12.46
N THR A 354 0.96 14.43 -12.20
CA THR A 354 0.21 15.17 -13.23
C THR A 354 0.94 16.42 -13.75
N GLY A 355 1.88 16.97 -12.98
CA GLY A 355 2.66 18.14 -13.35
C GLY A 355 4.12 18.05 -12.95
N ASN A 356 4.84 19.13 -13.18
CA ASN A 356 6.24 19.23 -12.76
C ASN A 356 6.34 19.32 -11.24
N VAL A 357 7.41 18.75 -10.67
CA VAL A 357 7.70 18.81 -9.24
C VAL A 357 8.83 19.78 -8.94
N ASP A 358 8.73 20.46 -7.81
CA ASP A 358 9.81 21.32 -7.32
C ASP A 358 10.89 20.50 -6.59
N VAL A 359 12.15 20.87 -6.81
CA VAL A 359 13.29 20.25 -6.12
C VAL A 359 13.65 21.06 -4.90
N ALA A 360 13.64 20.44 -3.73
CA ALA A 360 14.03 21.09 -2.49
C ALA A 360 15.54 21.39 -2.47
N LEU A 361 15.93 22.48 -1.79
CA LEU A 361 17.34 22.88 -1.69
C LEU A 361 18.21 21.83 -0.98
N SER A 362 17.63 21.03 -0.07
CA SER A 362 18.31 19.91 0.57
C SER A 362 18.70 18.82 -0.44
N THR A 363 17.81 18.48 -1.38
CA THR A 363 18.09 17.52 -2.46
C THR A 363 19.24 18.02 -3.36
N ILE A 364 19.25 19.32 -3.65
CA ILE A 364 20.35 19.96 -4.40
C ILE A 364 21.65 19.86 -3.61
N THR A 365 21.62 20.12 -2.31
CA THR A 365 22.78 20.05 -1.43
C THR A 365 23.40 18.65 -1.40
N ASP A 366 22.58 17.60 -1.31
CA ASP A 366 23.03 16.20 -1.41
C ASP A 366 23.72 15.94 -2.75
N ALA A 367 23.13 16.42 -3.86
CA ALA A 367 23.68 16.26 -5.20
C ALA A 367 25.01 17.01 -5.38
N LEU A 368 25.18 18.19 -4.77
CA LEU A 368 26.45 18.93 -4.81
C LEU A 368 27.60 18.17 -4.15
N GLY A 369 27.32 17.42 -3.08
CA GLY A 369 28.28 16.50 -2.47
C GLY A 369 28.74 15.41 -3.46
N GLN A 370 27.80 14.87 -4.26
CA GLN A 370 28.10 13.87 -5.28
C GLN A 370 28.91 14.45 -6.44
N VAL A 371 28.57 15.66 -6.90
CA VAL A 371 29.34 16.40 -7.92
C VAL A 371 30.77 16.61 -7.44
N SER A 372 30.95 17.04 -6.18
CA SER A 372 32.29 17.20 -5.61
C SER A 372 33.07 15.88 -5.59
N SER A 373 32.42 14.76 -5.21
CA SER A 373 33.03 13.44 -5.28
C SER A 373 33.44 13.04 -6.71
N TYR A 374 32.61 13.38 -7.70
CA TYR A 374 32.90 13.13 -9.12
C TYR A 374 34.13 13.93 -9.58
N LEU A 375 34.17 15.24 -9.33
CA LEU A 375 35.25 16.13 -9.77
C LEU A 375 36.59 15.86 -9.07
N ASN A 376 36.57 15.20 -7.90
CA ASN A 376 37.76 14.74 -7.21
C ASN A 376 38.29 13.39 -7.72
N THR A 377 37.55 12.70 -8.59
CA THR A 377 37.98 11.40 -9.14
C THR A 377 39.01 11.63 -10.26
N PRO A 378 40.15 10.89 -10.28
CA PRO A 378 41.15 11.00 -11.34
C PRO A 378 40.53 10.83 -12.74
N GLY A 379 40.83 11.76 -13.64
CA GLY A 379 40.26 11.79 -15.00
C GLY A 379 39.03 12.69 -15.17
N ASN A 380 38.42 13.16 -14.08
CA ASN A 380 37.24 14.04 -14.09
C ASN A 380 37.56 15.49 -13.71
N ALA A 381 38.85 15.87 -13.76
CA ALA A 381 39.26 17.22 -13.44
C ALA A 381 38.69 18.23 -14.45
N VAL A 382 38.27 19.39 -13.96
CA VAL A 382 37.80 20.50 -14.80
C VAL A 382 38.93 20.95 -15.71
N ASP A 383 38.70 20.97 -17.02
CA ASP A 383 39.71 21.38 -17.98
C ASP A 383 39.79 22.91 -18.10
N CYS A 384 40.80 23.49 -17.46
CA CYS A 384 41.07 24.93 -17.52
C CYS A 384 41.97 25.33 -18.69
N GLY A 385 42.26 24.42 -19.62
CA GLY A 385 43.08 24.66 -20.80
C GLY A 385 44.58 24.84 -20.50
N PHE A 386 45.36 25.12 -21.55
CA PHE A 386 46.80 25.34 -21.43
C PHE A 386 47.11 26.50 -20.49
N LEU A 387 47.96 26.27 -19.48
CA LEU A 387 48.31 27.23 -18.42
C LEU A 387 47.10 27.76 -17.62
N GLY A 388 45.96 27.07 -17.62
CA GLY A 388 44.77 27.48 -16.86
C GLY A 388 44.06 28.70 -17.45
N LEU A 389 44.40 29.10 -18.69
CA LEU A 389 43.89 30.31 -19.32
C LEU A 389 42.37 30.37 -19.40
N ASN A 390 41.67 29.23 -19.53
CA ASN A 390 40.21 29.23 -19.58
C ASN A 390 39.59 29.69 -18.26
N CYS A 391 40.10 29.20 -17.13
CA CYS A 391 39.55 29.47 -15.79
C CYS A 391 40.12 30.75 -15.13
N VAL A 392 41.28 31.22 -15.57
CA VAL A 392 41.96 32.39 -14.97
C VAL A 392 41.82 33.65 -15.84
N ALA A 393 41.86 33.51 -17.17
CA ALA A 393 41.89 34.66 -18.09
C ALA A 393 40.62 34.83 -18.92
N LEU A 394 39.97 33.73 -19.33
CA LEU A 394 38.78 33.76 -20.19
C LEU A 394 37.46 33.65 -19.41
N GLY A 395 37.49 33.36 -18.12
CA GLY A 395 36.30 33.32 -17.27
C GLY A 395 35.34 32.19 -17.61
N ASN A 396 35.83 31.00 -17.96
CA ASN A 396 35.01 29.84 -18.31
C ASN A 396 35.45 28.58 -17.55
N LEU A 397 34.50 27.94 -16.86
CA LEU A 397 34.68 26.68 -16.13
C LEU A 397 33.73 25.62 -16.71
N PRO A 398 34.10 24.98 -17.83
CA PRO A 398 33.29 23.91 -18.39
C PRO A 398 33.43 22.67 -17.53
N VAL A 399 32.41 22.39 -16.70
CA VAL A 399 32.37 21.14 -15.91
C VAL A 399 32.03 19.92 -16.79
N GLY A 400 31.53 20.17 -18.00
CA GLY A 400 31.25 19.11 -18.98
C GLY A 400 30.11 18.20 -18.53
N THR A 401 30.22 16.91 -18.85
CA THR A 401 29.24 15.90 -18.46
C THR A 401 29.67 15.24 -17.15
N VAL A 402 28.91 15.47 -16.09
CA VAL A 402 29.07 14.83 -14.79
C VAL A 402 28.25 13.54 -14.78
N ASP A 403 28.93 12.40 -14.62
CA ASP A 403 28.30 11.08 -14.51
C ASP A 403 28.31 10.61 -13.06
N LEU A 404 27.13 10.58 -12.42
CA LEU A 404 26.98 10.20 -11.01
C LEU A 404 26.66 8.72 -10.79
N THR A 405 26.92 7.86 -11.78
CA THR A 405 26.72 6.41 -11.66
C THR A 405 27.41 5.85 -10.41
N GLY A 406 26.62 5.19 -9.56
CA GLY A 406 27.12 4.52 -8.35
C GLY A 406 27.48 5.46 -7.20
N LYS A 407 27.13 6.75 -7.28
CA LYS A 407 27.23 7.70 -6.15
C LYS A 407 26.05 7.50 -5.19
N THR A 408 26.21 7.97 -3.95
CA THR A 408 25.15 7.91 -2.94
C THR A 408 23.92 8.67 -3.44
N PRO A 409 22.71 8.07 -3.46
CA PRO A 409 21.54 8.75 -3.99
C PRO A 409 21.19 10.03 -3.22
N ALA A 410 20.71 11.05 -3.92
CA ALA A 410 20.13 12.24 -3.27
C ALA A 410 18.76 11.89 -2.68
N SER A 411 18.27 12.66 -1.70
CA SER A 411 16.95 12.42 -1.11
C SER A 411 15.92 13.46 -1.56
N MET A 412 14.73 13.01 -1.95
CA MET A 412 13.59 13.86 -2.30
C MET A 412 12.34 13.40 -1.56
N THR A 413 11.47 14.33 -1.19
CA THR A 413 10.14 14.04 -0.66
C THR A 413 9.08 14.65 -1.56
N LEU A 414 8.09 13.85 -1.93
CA LEU A 414 6.91 14.26 -2.67
C LEU A 414 5.68 14.03 -1.78
N THR A 415 4.72 14.94 -1.83
CA THR A 415 3.51 14.88 -0.99
C THR A 415 2.28 15.03 -1.85
N ASN A 416 1.29 14.15 -1.65
CA ASN A 416 -0.02 14.19 -2.30
C ASN A 416 0.06 14.39 -3.82
N ILE A 417 0.83 13.52 -4.47
CA ILE A 417 0.91 13.55 -5.92
C ILE A 417 -0.39 12.97 -6.48
N VAL A 418 -1.04 13.68 -7.41
CA VAL A 418 -2.09 13.05 -8.23
C VAL A 418 -1.38 12.11 -9.21
N LEU A 419 -1.57 10.81 -9.01
CA LEU A 419 -0.92 9.79 -9.83
C LEU A 419 -1.70 9.58 -11.14
N GLN A 420 -1.01 9.59 -12.27
CA GLN A 420 -1.62 9.26 -13.56
C GLN A 420 -2.01 7.77 -13.59
N LYS A 421 -3.25 7.48 -14.02
CA LYS A 421 -3.91 6.15 -14.10
C LYS A 421 -4.67 5.62 -12.87
N GLN A 422 -5.15 6.47 -11.97
CA GLN A 422 -6.22 6.01 -11.05
C GLN A 422 -7.64 6.38 -11.49
N SER A 423 -7.84 6.75 -12.76
CA SER A 423 -9.19 6.93 -13.28
C SER A 423 -9.89 5.58 -13.37
N PHE A 424 -11.07 5.47 -12.78
CA PHE A 424 -11.98 4.35 -12.92
C PHE A 424 -13.36 4.88 -13.34
N SER A 425 -14.16 4.07 -14.02
CA SER A 425 -15.54 4.44 -14.36
C SER A 425 -16.48 4.18 -13.17
N SER A 426 -17.52 4.99 -12.97
CA SER A 426 -18.51 4.77 -11.90
C SER A 426 -19.24 3.44 -12.07
N ASN A 427 -19.60 2.76 -10.97
CA ASN A 427 -20.40 1.53 -11.01
C ASN A 427 -21.91 1.82 -11.12
N CYS A 428 -22.29 2.57 -12.16
CA CYS A 428 -23.67 3.03 -12.36
C CYS A 428 -24.08 3.00 -13.82
N TYR A 429 -25.36 2.81 -14.09
CA TYR A 429 -25.90 3.02 -15.43
C TYR A 429 -25.94 4.52 -15.77
N GLY A 430 -25.58 4.86 -17.01
CA GLY A 430 -25.64 6.23 -17.52
C GLY A 430 -24.46 7.10 -17.06
N SER A 431 -24.75 8.37 -16.74
CA SER A 431 -23.74 9.39 -16.40
C SER A 431 -23.62 9.69 -14.90
N LEU A 432 -24.23 8.85 -14.05
CA LEU A 432 -24.17 9.03 -12.60
C LEU A 432 -22.76 8.73 -12.09
N LYS A 433 -22.22 9.62 -11.24
CA LYS A 433 -20.95 9.39 -10.55
C LYS A 433 -21.09 8.39 -9.39
N PHE A 434 -22.28 8.29 -8.81
CA PHE A 434 -22.63 7.34 -7.76
C PHE A 434 -24.12 7.01 -7.79
N CYS A 435 -24.43 5.78 -7.43
CA CYS A 435 -25.72 5.12 -7.26
C CYS A 435 -25.49 4.12 -6.12
#